data_AF-A0A9D6Z2P5-F1
#
_entry.id   AF-A0A9D6Z2P5-F1
#
_cell.length_a   1.000
_cell.length_b   1.000
_cell.length_c   1.000
_cell.angle_alpha   90.00
_cell.angle_beta   90.00
_cell.angle_gamma   90.00
#
_symmetry.space_group_name_H-M   'P 1'
#
loop_
_entity.id
_entity.type
_entity.pdbx_description
1 polymer ?
#
loop_
_entity_poly.entity_id
_entity_poly.type
_entity_poly.pdbx_seq_one_letter_code
_entity_poly.pdbx_strand_id
1 'polypeptide(L)'
;MDTVTYPDSRTVNFVRNYMIPLRVNVSSAPSWASRFVIQYTPTVITLDEDGREHHRTVGFLPAEEFLPDLMLANGKAFIQNRRTAKARAFLERVIRDYPRSRSAQAATELVRKLRA
;
A
#
# COMPACT_ATOMS: atom_id res chain seq x y z
N MET A 1 -2.54 0.45 -14.89
CA MET A 1 -2.67 1.41 -13.77
C MET A 1 -2.82 2.84 -14.27
N ASP A 2 -2.04 3.24 -15.29
CA ASP A 2 -1.96 4.63 -15.78
C ASP A 2 -3.29 5.27 -16.24
N THR A 3 -4.26 4.49 -16.72
CA THR A 3 -5.49 5.05 -17.31
C THR A 3 -6.60 5.30 -16.30
N VAL A 4 -6.66 4.50 -15.23
CA VAL A 4 -7.84 4.47 -14.34
C VAL A 4 -7.47 4.56 -12.86
N THR A 5 -6.34 3.98 -12.45
CA THR A 5 -5.97 3.90 -11.04
C THR A 5 -5.16 5.12 -10.62
N TYR A 6 -4.12 5.47 -11.38
CA TYR A 6 -3.26 6.60 -11.05
C TYR A 6 -3.88 7.97 -11.30
N PRO A 7 -4.75 8.18 -12.30
CA PRO A 7 -5.42 9.47 -12.48
C PRO A 7 -6.54 9.74 -11.46
N ASP A 8 -7.01 8.72 -10.74
CA ASP A 8 -8.03 8.91 -9.71
C ASP A 8 -7.54 9.92 -8.66
N SER A 9 -8.33 10.98 -8.44
CA SER A 9 -7.94 12.10 -7.60
C SER A 9 -7.77 11.70 -6.12
N ARG A 10 -8.50 10.69 -5.65
CA ARG A 10 -8.38 10.16 -4.28
C ARG A 10 -7.04 9.46 -4.13
N THR A 11 -6.64 8.65 -5.11
CA THR A 11 -5.32 8.01 -5.16
C THR A 11 -4.20 9.05 -5.20
N VAL A 12 -4.26 10.04 -6.10
CA VAL A 12 -3.25 11.10 -6.21
C VAL A 12 -3.09 11.85 -4.89
N ASN A 13 -4.20 12.28 -4.30
CA ASN A 13 -4.18 13.03 -3.06
C ASN A 13 -3.65 12.20 -1.89
N PHE A 14 -3.98 10.91 -1.83
CA PHE A 14 -3.46 10.03 -0.79
C PHE A 14 -1.94 9.87 -0.91
N VAL A 15 -1.46 9.51 -2.11
CA VAL A 15 -0.03 9.30 -2.37
C VAL A 15 0.75 10.59 -2.08
N ARG A 16 0.27 11.75 -2.55
CA ARG A 16 0.94 13.04 -2.30
C ARG A 16 1.08 13.39 -0.82
N ASN A 17 0.08 13.06 0.00
CA ASN A 17 0.05 13.47 1.40
C ASN A 17 0.75 12.48 2.35
N TYR A 18 0.85 11.21 1.97
CA TYR A 18 1.29 10.15 2.88
C TYR A 18 2.46 9.31 2.39
N MET A 19 2.89 9.47 1.13
CA MET A 19 3.89 8.59 0.51
C MET A 19 4.86 9.36 -0.40
N ILE A 20 5.97 8.69 -0.76
CA ILE A 20 6.88 9.15 -1.80
C ILE A 20 6.74 8.17 -2.98
N PRO A 21 6.08 8.56 -4.09
CA PRO A 21 5.92 7.67 -5.23
C PRO A 21 7.22 7.57 -6.03
N LEU A 22 7.65 6.34 -6.33
CA LEU A 22 8.75 6.07 -7.25
C LEU A 22 8.28 5.11 -8.35
N ARG A 23 8.40 5.54 -9.61
CA ARG A 23 8.16 4.68 -10.78
C ARG A 23 9.50 4.19 -11.32
N VAL A 24 9.67 2.88 -11.38
CA VAL A 24 10.86 2.24 -11.94
C VAL A 24 10.48 1.48 -13.20
N ASN A 25 11.15 1.76 -14.31
CA ASN A 25 11.12 0.89 -15.48
C ASN A 25 12.12 -0.25 -15.24
N VAL A 26 11.60 -1.44 -14.89
CA VAL A 26 12.44 -2.60 -14.57
C VAL A 26 13.25 -3.11 -15.75
N SER A 27 12.82 -2.85 -16.99
CA SER A 27 13.58 -3.22 -18.20
C SER A 27 14.86 -2.41 -18.34
N SER A 28 14.89 -1.16 -17.89
CA SER A 28 16.08 -0.30 -17.92
C SER A 28 16.83 -0.25 -16.59
N ALA A 29 16.35 -0.96 -15.57
CA ALA A 29 16.95 -0.96 -14.24
C ALA A 29 16.90 -2.36 -13.59
N PRO A 30 17.64 -3.34 -14.15
CA PRO A 30 17.55 -4.74 -13.75
C PRO A 30 17.96 -4.98 -12.29
N SER A 31 18.82 -4.14 -11.71
CA SER A 31 19.21 -4.24 -10.29
C SER A 31 18.01 -4.07 -9.34
N TRP A 32 17.06 -3.21 -9.66
CA TRP A 32 15.81 -3.06 -8.90
C TRP A 32 14.91 -4.29 -9.06
N ALA A 33 14.83 -4.83 -10.27
CA ALA A 33 14.08 -6.05 -10.54
C ALA A 33 14.61 -7.23 -9.74
N SER A 34 15.94 -7.41 -9.70
CA SER A 34 16.59 -8.46 -8.91
C SER A 34 16.43 -8.22 -7.40
N ARG A 35 16.66 -6.99 -6.91
CA ARG A 35 16.58 -6.65 -5.48
C ARG A 35 15.21 -6.98 -4.89
N PHE A 36 14.13 -6.67 -5.61
CA PHE A 36 12.77 -6.90 -5.15
C PHE A 36 12.09 -8.13 -5.76
N VAL A 37 12.86 -8.96 -6.47
CA VAL A 37 12.41 -10.20 -7.11
C VAL A 37 11.15 -9.96 -7.96
N ILE A 38 11.20 -8.96 -8.83
CA ILE A 38 10.08 -8.59 -9.70
C ILE A 38 9.99 -9.60 -10.84
N GLN A 39 8.92 -10.40 -10.84
CA GLN A 39 8.65 -11.41 -11.88
C GLN A 39 7.58 -10.96 -12.89
N TYR A 40 6.64 -10.12 -12.44
CA TYR A 40 5.50 -9.67 -13.25
C TYR A 40 5.28 -8.17 -13.10
N THR A 41 4.80 -7.53 -14.16
CA THR A 41 4.46 -6.10 -14.16
C THR A 41 2.98 -5.88 -14.47
N PRO A 42 2.32 -4.88 -13.87
CA PRO A 42 2.86 -3.97 -12.86
C PRO A 42 3.01 -4.67 -11.49
N THR A 43 4.03 -4.28 -10.73
CA THR A 43 4.19 -4.64 -9.31
C THR A 43 4.35 -3.34 -8.52
N VAL A 44 3.59 -3.19 -7.44
CA VAL A 44 3.68 -2.07 -6.51
C VAL A 44 4.17 -2.61 -5.17
N ILE A 45 5.19 -1.97 -4.61
CA ILE A 45 5.77 -2.33 -3.33
C ILE A 45 5.75 -1.10 -2.44
N THR A 46 5.27 -1.27 -1.20
CA THR A 46 5.36 -0.22 -0.18
C THR A 46 6.50 -0.54 0.77
N LEU A 47 7.43 0.41 0.88
CA LEU A 47 8.59 0.34 1.76
C LEU A 47 8.44 1.35 2.91
N ASP A 48 9.06 1.06 4.05
CA ASP A 48 9.28 2.07 5.11
C ASP A 48 10.55 2.90 4.87
N GLU A 49 10.85 3.82 5.79
CA GLU A 49 12.04 4.67 5.76
C GLU A 49 13.38 3.90 5.76
N ASP A 50 13.40 2.67 6.26
CA ASP A 50 14.57 1.79 6.26
C ASP A 50 14.65 0.91 4.99
N GLY A 51 13.70 1.08 4.07
CA GLY A 51 13.61 0.31 2.83
C GLY A 51 13.09 -1.12 3.02
N ARG A 52 12.43 -1.43 4.16
CA ARG A 52 11.80 -2.74 4.38
C ARG A 52 10.44 -2.81 3.70
N GLU A 53 10.18 -3.93 3.03
CA GLU A 53 8.91 -4.20 2.37
C GLU A 53 7.81 -4.54 3.38
N HIS A 54 6.69 -3.81 3.31
CA HIS A 54 5.49 -4.02 4.15
C HIS A 54 4.30 -4.55 3.38
N HIS A 55 4.28 -4.27 2.07
CA HIS A 55 3.17 -4.67 1.23
C HIS A 55 3.57 -4.78 -0.23
N ARG A 56 2.91 -5.70 -0.93
CA ARG A 56 3.11 -5.97 -2.35
C ARG A 56 1.79 -6.25 -3.03
N THR A 57 1.62 -5.61 -4.17
CA THR A 57 0.53 -5.83 -5.10
C THR A 57 1.13 -6.26 -6.43
N VAL A 58 0.72 -7.42 -6.94
CA VAL A 58 1.14 -7.92 -8.25
C VAL A 58 -0.06 -7.88 -9.19
N GLY A 59 0.14 -7.28 -10.36
CA GLY A 59 -0.91 -7.08 -11.34
C GLY A 59 -1.69 -5.79 -11.14
N PHE A 60 -2.80 -5.69 -11.85
CA PHE A 60 -3.61 -4.47 -11.91
C PHE A 60 -4.70 -4.47 -10.83
N LEU A 61 -4.88 -3.33 -10.16
CA LEU A 61 -6.00 -3.04 -9.27
C LEU A 61 -6.70 -1.75 -9.70
N PRO A 62 -8.04 -1.71 -9.74
CA PRO A 62 -8.79 -0.46 -9.88
C PRO A 62 -8.61 0.44 -8.63
N ALA A 63 -8.96 1.72 -8.73
CA ALA A 63 -8.75 2.69 -7.63
C ALA A 63 -9.43 2.27 -6.33
N GLU A 64 -10.62 1.66 -6.43
CA GLU A 64 -11.44 1.18 -5.32
C GLU A 64 -10.77 0.08 -4.49
N GLU A 65 -9.85 -0.67 -5.10
CA GLU A 65 -9.04 -1.68 -4.41
C GLU A 65 -7.63 -1.15 -4.11
N PHE A 66 -7.06 -0.35 -5.01
CA PHE A 66 -5.68 0.12 -4.88
C PHE A 66 -5.49 1.10 -3.73
N LEU A 67 -6.41 2.05 -3.56
CA LEU A 67 -6.31 3.04 -2.50
C LEU A 67 -6.39 2.43 -1.09
N PRO A 68 -7.37 1.56 -0.75
CA PRO A 68 -7.35 0.87 0.54
C PRO A 68 -6.15 -0.07 0.71
N ASP A 69 -5.58 -0.59 -0.38
CA ASP A 69 -4.34 -1.38 -0.33
C ASP A 69 -3.13 -0.56 0.13
N LEU A 70 -2.97 0.66 -0.41
CA LEU A 70 -1.95 1.60 0.04
C LEU A 70 -2.15 2.05 1.49
N MET A 71 -3.39 2.25 1.92
CA MET A 71 -3.72 2.58 3.32
C MET A 71 -3.38 1.42 4.27
N LEU A 72 -3.72 0.19 3.88
CA LEU A 72 -3.37 -1.02 4.62
C LEU A 72 -1.84 -1.16 4.72
N ALA A 73 -1.12 -0.90 3.64
CA ALA A 73 0.33 -0.93 3.61
C ALA A 73 0.96 0.06 4.60
N ASN A 74 0.47 1.30 4.65
CA ASN A 74 0.87 2.30 5.64
C ASN A 74 0.57 1.83 7.07
N GLY A 75 -0.61 1.24 7.29
CA GLY A 75 -0.97 0.64 8.57
C GLY A 75 0.04 -0.42 9.03
N LYS A 76 0.41 -1.36 8.14
CA LYS A 76 1.44 -2.39 8.40
C LYS A 76 2.80 -1.78 8.71
N ALA A 77 3.24 -0.79 7.92
CA ALA A 77 4.50 -0.09 8.16
C ALA A 77 4.53 0.61 9.53
N PHE A 78 3.43 1.24 9.95
CA PHE A 78 3.34 1.84 11.28
C PHE A 78 3.32 0.81 12.41
N ILE A 79 2.72 -0.37 12.22
CA ILE A 79 2.81 -1.48 13.19
C ILE A 79 4.27 -1.88 13.39
N GLN A 80 5.00 -2.14 12.30
CA GLN A 80 6.40 -2.55 12.39
C GLN A 80 7.25 -1.51 13.12
N ASN A 81 6.99 -0.24 12.87
CA ASN A 81 7.70 0.88 13.49
C ASN A 81 7.14 1.26 14.88
N ARG A 82 6.33 0.40 15.51
CA ARG A 82 5.73 0.60 16.85
C ARG A 82 4.91 1.90 16.99
N ARG A 83 4.42 2.45 15.88
CA ARG A 83 3.59 3.68 15.83
C ARG A 83 2.10 3.30 15.83
N THR A 84 1.65 2.65 16.89
CA THR A 84 0.32 2.00 16.98
C THR A 84 -0.86 2.95 16.76
N ALA A 85 -0.79 4.19 17.25
CA ALA A 85 -1.87 5.17 17.05
C ALA A 85 -2.07 5.52 15.56
N LYS A 86 -0.95 5.75 14.83
CA LYS A 86 -1.00 6.00 13.39
C LYS A 86 -1.46 4.77 12.63
N ALA A 87 -0.94 3.58 12.98
CA ALA A 87 -1.37 2.33 12.38
C ALA A 87 -2.89 2.15 12.47
N ARG A 88 -3.45 2.30 13.67
CA ARG A 88 -4.89 2.20 13.91
C ARG A 88 -5.68 3.18 13.06
N ALA A 89 -5.26 4.45 13.01
CA ALA A 89 -5.96 5.47 12.22
C ALA A 89 -6.07 5.11 10.73
N PHE A 90 -5.00 4.57 10.12
CA PHE A 90 -5.05 4.12 8.72
C PHE A 90 -5.91 2.87 8.55
N LEU A 91 -5.78 1.88 9.43
CA LEU A 91 -6.53 0.62 9.31
C LEU A 91 -8.03 0.82 9.54
N GLU A 92 -8.42 1.62 10.54
CA GLU A 92 -9.83 1.97 10.78
C GLU A 92 -10.41 2.78 9.62
N ARG A 93 -9.60 3.62 8.97
CA ARG A 93 -9.99 4.32 7.74
C ARG A 93 -10.29 3.35 6.60
N VAL A 94 -9.48 2.30 6.39
CA VAL A 94 -9.76 1.26 5.39
C VAL A 94 -11.12 0.61 5.64
N ILE A 95 -11.37 0.18 6.89
CA ILE A 95 -12.59 -0.52 7.27
C ILE A 95 -13.82 0.37 7.06
N ARG A 96 -13.73 1.66 7.43
CA ARG A 96 -14.82 2.62 7.35
C ARG A 96 -15.10 3.06 5.91
N ASP A 97 -14.07 3.46 5.18
CA ASP A 97 -14.23 4.11 3.86
C ASP A 97 -14.32 3.08 2.72
N TYR A 98 -13.75 1.88 2.90
CA TYR A 98 -13.69 0.81 1.88
C TYR A 98 -14.10 -0.56 2.42
N PRO A 99 -15.28 -0.73 3.05
CA PRO A 99 -15.67 -1.96 3.74
C PRO A 99 -15.77 -3.20 2.82
N ARG A 100 -15.90 -2.99 1.51
CA ARG A 100 -16.01 -4.07 0.50
C ARG A 100 -14.68 -4.41 -0.17
N SER A 101 -13.61 -3.67 0.13
CA SER A 101 -12.30 -3.94 -0.45
C SER A 101 -11.68 -5.20 0.13
N ARG A 102 -10.79 -5.84 -0.63
CA ARG A 102 -10.00 -6.98 -0.13
C ARG A 102 -9.16 -6.60 1.09
N SER A 103 -8.69 -5.35 1.14
CA SER A 103 -7.85 -4.83 2.22
C SER A 103 -8.62 -4.65 3.55
N ALA A 104 -9.95 -4.53 3.52
CA ALA A 104 -10.77 -4.32 4.72
C ALA A 104 -10.75 -5.51 5.68
N GLN A 105 -10.74 -6.74 5.16
CA GLN A 105 -10.65 -7.95 5.99
C GLN A 105 -9.32 -7.96 6.76
N ALA A 106 -8.20 -7.78 6.05
CA ALA A 106 -6.88 -7.73 6.66
C ALA A 106 -6.74 -6.56 7.67
N ALA A 107 -7.32 -5.40 7.36
CA ALA A 107 -7.32 -4.26 8.27
C ALA A 107 -8.08 -4.57 9.57
N THR A 108 -9.24 -5.21 9.48
CA THR A 108 -10.05 -5.62 10.64
C THR A 108 -9.26 -6.55 11.56
N GLU A 109 -8.59 -7.55 10.98
CA GLU A 109 -7.75 -8.49 11.75
C GLU A 109 -6.60 -7.78 12.47
N LEU A 110 -5.92 -6.84 11.80
CA LEU A 110 -4.83 -6.07 12.40
C LEU A 110 -5.32 -5.14 13.51
N VAL A 111 -6.45 -4.44 13.32
CA VAL A 111 -7.04 -3.60 14.38
C VAL A 111 -7.40 -4.43 15.61
N ARG A 112 -7.91 -5.66 15.43
CA ARG A 112 -8.19 -6.58 16.53
C ARG A 112 -6.91 -6.93 17.30
N LYS A 113 -5.83 -7.25 16.59
CA LYS A 113 -4.52 -7.58 17.20
C LYS A 113 -3.92 -6.39 17.97
N LEU A 114 -4.16 -5.16 17.53
CA LEU A 114 -3.71 -3.95 18.23
C LEU A 114 -4.48 -3.61 19.52
N ARG A 115 -5.54 -4.36 19.85
CA ARG A 115 -6.33 -4.20 21.08
C ARG A 115 -5.98 -5.23 22.15
N ALA A 116 -5.31 -6.32 21.77
CA ALA A 116 -4.85 -7.38 22.66
C ALA A 116 -3.47 -7.03 23.22
#